data_AF-A0A430FK73-F1
#
_entry.id   AF-A0A430FK73-F1
#
_cell.length_a   1.000
_cell.length_b   1.000
_cell.length_c   1.000
_cell.angle_alpha   90.00
_cell.angle_beta   90.00
_cell.angle_gamma   90.00
#
_symmetry.space_group_name_H-M   'P 1'
#
loop_
_entity.id
_entity.type
_entity.pdbx_description
1 polymer ?
#
loop_
_entity_poly.entity_id
_entity_poly.type
_entity_poly.pdbx_seq_one_letter_code
_entity_poly.pdbx_strand_id
1 'polypeptide(L)'
;MPEVFFLAGYSIYFSTLDREHGVHVHVAQGNRRDIARFVLHADGTVTLSHNHGKVPSKYIRLIQAALVRGFDEVVGAWKRLFGDDIHFD
;
A
#
# COMPACT_ATOMS: atom_id res chain seq x y z
N MET A 1 -9.17 6.53 7.03
CA MET A 1 -8.14 5.71 6.37
C MET A 1 -6.81 6.10 6.98
N PRO A 2 -6.18 5.21 7.75
CA PRO A 2 -4.89 5.50 8.36
C PRO A 2 -3.82 5.62 7.27
N GLU A 3 -3.15 6.76 7.22
CA GLU A 3 -1.98 6.97 6.38
C GLU A 3 -0.82 6.14 6.95
N VAL A 4 -0.15 5.39 6.08
CA VAL A 4 1.06 4.64 6.40
C VAL A 4 2.28 5.56 6.28
N PHE A 5 2.40 6.26 5.15
CA PHE A 5 3.40 7.30 4.93
C PHE A 5 3.02 8.20 3.75
N PHE A 6 3.71 9.33 3.64
CA PHE A 6 3.62 10.25 2.52
C PHE A 6 4.94 10.28 1.73
N LEU A 7 4.88 10.17 0.40
CA LEU A 7 6.06 10.14 -0.45
C LEU A 7 5.80 10.85 -1.79
N ALA A 8 6.66 11.82 -2.12
CA ALA A 8 6.69 12.49 -3.42
C ALA A 8 5.32 13.06 -3.89
N GLY A 9 4.50 13.59 -2.96
CA GLY A 9 3.18 14.12 -3.29
C GLY A 9 2.03 13.11 -3.21
N TYR A 10 2.33 11.87 -2.81
CA TYR A 10 1.36 10.78 -2.73
C TYR A 10 1.21 10.30 -1.29
N SER A 11 -0.04 10.14 -0.84
CA SER A 11 -0.37 9.52 0.44
C SER A 11 -0.57 8.03 0.21
N ILE A 12 0.09 7.21 1.02
CA ILE A 12 -0.01 5.75 0.99
C ILE A 12 -0.79 5.34 2.24
N TYR A 13 -1.90 4.63 2.06
CA TYR A 13 -2.84 4.37 3.15
C TYR A 13 -3.45 2.98 3.07
N PHE A 14 -3.94 2.48 4.21
CA PHE A 14 -4.76 1.26 4.26
C PHE A 14 -6.25 1.57 4.10
N SER A 15 -6.96 0.74 3.33
CA SER A 15 -8.42 0.73 3.29
C SER A 15 -8.96 -0.27 4.30
N THR A 16 -9.86 0.15 5.18
CA THR A 16 -10.55 -0.75 6.11
C THR A 16 -11.52 -1.70 5.41
N LEU A 17 -11.85 -1.44 4.15
CA LEU A 17 -12.72 -2.28 3.33
C LEU A 17 -11.99 -3.51 2.78
N ASP A 18 -10.66 -3.49 2.74
CA ASP A 18 -9.85 -4.52 2.09
C ASP A 18 -9.25 -5.50 3.12
N ARG A 19 -9.77 -5.52 4.35
CA ARG A 19 -9.28 -6.37 5.45
C ARG A 19 -9.25 -7.86 5.10
N GLU A 20 -10.25 -8.32 4.35
CA GLU A 20 -10.41 -9.72 3.95
C GLU A 20 -9.65 -10.07 2.65
N HIS A 21 -8.84 -9.15 2.14
CA HIS A 21 -8.07 -9.29 0.89
C HIS A 21 -6.56 -9.14 1.14
N GLY A 22 -6.09 -9.55 2.32
CA GLY A 22 -4.70 -9.46 2.72
C GLY A 22 -4.16 -8.03 2.87
N VAL A 23 -2.85 -7.86 2.62
CA VAL A 23 -2.15 -6.60 2.86
C VAL A 23 -2.09 -5.75 1.60
N HIS A 24 -3.10 -4.91 1.41
CA HIS A 24 -3.16 -3.94 0.32
C HIS A 24 -2.85 -2.52 0.80
N VAL A 25 -2.06 -1.79 0.02
CA VAL A 25 -1.87 -0.35 0.21
C VAL A 25 -2.36 0.42 -0.99
N HIS A 26 -3.06 1.51 -0.72
CA HIS A 26 -3.62 2.37 -1.73
C HIS A 26 -2.84 3.68 -1.80
N VAL A 27 -2.86 4.29 -2.98
CA VAL A 27 -2.24 5.57 -3.24
C VAL A 27 -3.33 6.62 -3.43
N ALA A 28 -3.13 7.80 -2.84
CA ALA A 28 -3.91 9.01 -3.06
C ALA A 28 -3.02 10.18 -3.49
N GLN A 29 -3.61 11.17 -4.17
CA GLN A 29 -2.99 12.45 -4.50
C GLN A 29 -4.01 13.57 -4.34
N GLY A 30 -3.78 14.45 -3.36
CA GLY A 30 -4.78 15.45 -2.96
C GLY A 30 -6.09 14.77 -2.57
N ASN A 31 -7.20 15.18 -3.20
CA ASN A 31 -8.53 14.61 -2.92
C ASN A 31 -8.83 13.31 -3.69
N ARG A 32 -7.93 12.88 -4.61
CA ARG A 32 -8.14 11.65 -5.40
C ARG A 32 -7.60 10.45 -4.64
N ARG A 33 -8.48 9.47 -4.36
CA ARG A 33 -8.17 8.23 -3.64
C ARG A 33 -8.15 7.03 -4.58
N ASP A 34 -7.53 5.93 -4.14
CA ASP A 34 -7.35 4.68 -4.90
C ASP A 34 -6.87 4.89 -6.34
N ILE A 35 -5.90 5.81 -6.51
CA ILE A 35 -5.34 6.13 -7.83
C ILE A 35 -4.32 5.09 -8.30
N ALA A 36 -3.76 4.32 -7.38
CA ALA A 36 -2.99 3.11 -7.62
C ALA A 36 -3.07 2.23 -6.38
N ARG A 37 -2.80 0.93 -6.54
CA ARG A 37 -2.82 -0.03 -5.44
C ARG A 37 -1.68 -1.02 -5.57
N PHE A 38 -1.07 -1.35 -4.44
CA PHE A 38 -0.06 -2.39 -4.34
C PHE A 38 -0.51 -3.49 -3.38
N VAL A 39 -0.07 -4.72 -3.69
CA VAL A 39 -0.28 -5.91 -2.86
C VAL A 39 1.07 -6.32 -2.30
N LEU A 40 1.14 -6.52 -1.00
CA LEU A 40 2.28 -7.10 -0.31
C LEU A 40 2.05 -8.61 -0.21
N HIS A 41 3.10 -9.40 -0.46
CA HIS A 41 3.04 -10.88 -0.49
C HIS A 41 3.87 -11.48 0.63
N ALA A 42 3.56 -12.71 1.05
CA ALA A 42 4.22 -13.38 2.18
C ALA A 42 5.74 -13.57 1.98
N ASP A 43 6.22 -13.59 0.74
CA ASP A 43 7.64 -13.72 0.39
C ASP A 43 8.42 -12.39 0.45
N GLY A 44 7.77 -11.30 0.88
CA GLY A 44 8.37 -9.96 0.96
C GLY A 44 8.31 -9.18 -0.36
N THR A 45 7.73 -9.75 -1.42
CA THR A 45 7.54 -9.03 -2.68
C THR A 45 6.35 -8.09 -2.60
N VAL A 46 6.38 -7.07 -3.47
CA VAL A 46 5.30 -6.09 -3.60
C VAL A 46 4.98 -5.95 -5.07
N THR A 47 3.72 -6.14 -5.46
CA THR A 47 3.26 -6.02 -6.85
C THR A 47 2.25 -4.88 -7.00
N LEU A 48 2.24 -4.26 -8.18
CA LEU A 48 1.24 -3.27 -8.54
C LEU A 48 -0.03 -4.01 -9.00
N SER A 49 -1.14 -3.82 -8.29
CA SER A 49 -2.45 -4.35 -8.67
C SER A 49 -3.08 -3.51 -9.79
N HIS A 50 -3.10 -2.18 -9.62
CA HIS A 50 -3.61 -1.25 -10.63
C HIS A 50 -3.00 0.15 -10.52
N ASN A 51 -3.16 0.94 -11.59
CA ASN A 51 -2.75 2.34 -11.67
C ASN A 51 -3.79 3.20 -12.42
N HIS A 52 -5.03 3.22 -11.93
CA HIS A 52 -6.14 3.91 -12.59
C HIS A 52 -5.93 5.43 -12.71
N GLY A 53 -5.25 6.05 -11.75
CA GLY A 53 -4.98 7.48 -11.75
C GLY A 53 -3.80 7.90 -12.61
N LYS A 54 -3.19 6.96 -13.34
CA LYS A 54 -2.07 7.21 -14.28
C LYS A 54 -0.88 7.87 -13.60
N VAL A 55 -0.54 7.38 -12.40
CA VAL A 55 0.67 7.78 -11.69
C VAL A 55 1.88 7.50 -12.59
N PRO A 56 2.77 8.49 -12.82
CA PRO A 56 3.95 8.29 -13.65
C PRO A 56 4.79 7.11 -13.16
N SER A 57 5.28 6.28 -14.10
CA SER A 57 5.98 5.03 -13.77
C SER A 57 7.20 5.23 -12.85
N LYS A 58 7.86 6.39 -12.92
CA LYS A 58 8.95 6.74 -11.99
C LYS A 58 8.50 6.76 -10.53
N TYR A 59 7.30 7.25 -10.25
CA TYR A 59 6.75 7.32 -8.90
C TYR A 59 6.16 5.99 -8.46
N ILE A 60 5.55 5.21 -9.37
CA ILE A 60 5.16 3.82 -9.09
C ILE A 60 6.36 3.01 -8.60
N ARG A 61 7.49 3.05 -9.33
CA ARG A 61 8.72 2.35 -8.94
C ARG A 61 9.28 2.86 -7.62
N LEU A 62 9.22 4.17 -7.38
CA LEU A 62 9.69 4.77 -6.13
C LEU A 62 8.86 4.31 -4.92
N ILE A 63 7.53 4.33 -5.04
CA ILE A 63 6.61 3.88 -4.00
C ILE A 63 6.79 2.39 -3.75
N GLN A 64 6.83 1.57 -4.80
CA GLN A 64 7.04 0.12 -4.67
C GLN A 64 8.37 -0.20 -3.98
N ALA A 65 9.45 0.50 -4.35
CA ALA A 65 10.75 0.30 -3.70
C ALA A 65 10.75 0.75 -2.24
N ALA A 66 9.98 1.78 -1.87
CA ALA A 66 9.79 2.17 -0.49
C ALA A 66 9.02 1.11 0.31
N LEU A 67 7.95 0.54 -0.27
CA LEU A 67 7.18 -0.55 0.33
C LEU A 67 8.03 -1.81 0.54
N VAL A 68 8.83 -2.22 -0.44
CA VAL A 68 9.73 -3.37 -0.31
C VAL A 68 10.77 -3.14 0.79
N ARG A 69 11.38 -1.95 0.86
CA ARG A 69 12.37 -1.65 1.91
C ARG A 69 11.77 -1.55 3.30
N GLY A 70 10.52 -1.07 3.41
CA GLY A 70 9.80 -0.91 4.67
C GLY A 70 8.82 -2.05 4.95
N PHE A 71 8.98 -3.21 4.32
CA PHE A 71 7.97 -4.27 4.29
C PHE A 71 7.48 -4.66 5.69
N ASP A 72 8.39 -4.99 6.60
CA ASP A 72 8.07 -5.40 7.96
C ASP A 72 7.37 -4.29 8.77
N GLU A 73 7.74 -3.04 8.53
CA GLU A 73 7.12 -1.89 9.19
C GLU A 73 5.68 -1.68 8.70
N VAL A 74 5.44 -1.80 7.39
CA VAL A 74 4.11 -1.70 6.78
C VAL A 74 3.22 -2.85 7.25
N VAL A 75 3.72 -4.09 7.24
CA VAL A 75 2.99 -5.26 7.77
C VAL A 75 2.70 -5.09 9.26
N GLY A 76 3.67 -4.62 10.05
CA GLY A 76 3.47 -4.32 11.46
C GLY A 76 2.41 -3.23 11.69
N ALA A 77 2.37 -2.20 10.86
CA ALA A 77 1.34 -1.17 10.90
C ALA A 77 -0.04 -1.73 10.56
N TRP A 78 -0.13 -2.59 9.55
CA TRP A 78 -1.36 -3.30 9.21
C TRP A 78 -1.88 -4.13 10.39
N LYS A 79 -1.01 -4.94 11.01
CA LYS A 79 -1.37 -5.78 12.18
C LYS A 79 -1.87 -4.94 13.36
N ARG A 80 -1.23 -3.82 13.65
CA ARG A 80 -1.68 -2.89 14.71
C ARG A 80 -3.07 -2.32 14.44
N LEU A 81 -3.47 -2.17 13.19
CA LEU A 81 -4.76 -1.58 12.80
C LEU A 81 -5.88 -2.62 12.66
N PHE A 82 -5.57 -3.82 12.16
CA PHE A 82 -6.57 -4.82 11.80
C PHE A 82 -6.52 -6.11 12.62
N GLY A 83 -5.46 -6.32 13.40
CA GLY A 83 -5.21 -7.50 14.22
C GLY A 83 -4.13 -8.43 13.65
N ASP A 84 -3.74 -9.43 14.43
CA ASP A 84 -2.64 -10.35 14.10
C ASP A 84 -3.04 -11.48 13.13
N ASP A 85 -4.34 -11.64 12.84
CA ASP A 85 -4.87 -12.61 11.87
C ASP A 85 -4.67 -12.12 10.43
N ILE A 86 -3.40 -11.94 10.08
CA ILE A 86 -2.97 -11.49 8.76
C ILE A 86 -2.97 -12.67 7.79
N HIS A 87 -3.48 -12.45 6.60
CA HIS A 87 -3.23 -13.31 5.45
C HIS A 87 -2.63 -12.47 4.32
N PHE A 88 -1.97 -13.15 3.39
CA PHE A 88 -1.44 -12.58 2.16
C PHE A 88 -2.18 -13.23 0.99
N ASP A 89 -2.38 -12.48 -0.09
CA ASP A 89 -2.99 -12.97 -1.34
C ASP A 89 -2.07 -13.96 -2.09
#